data_AF-A0A257JPG0-F1
#
_entry.id   AF-A0A257JPG0-F1
#
_cell.length_a   1.000
_cell.length_b   1.000
_cell.length_c   1.000
_cell.angle_alpha   90.00
_cell.angle_beta   90.00
_cell.angle_gamma   90.00
#
_symmetry.space_group_name_H-M   'P 1'
#
loop_
_entity.id
_entity.type
_entity.pdbx_description
1 polymer ?
#
loop_
_entity_poly.entity_id
_entity_poly.type
_entity_poly.pdbx_seq_one_letter_code
_entity_poly.pdbx_strand_id
1 'polypeptide(L)'
;MENAGELVPFMLFFCITVGVLATLYWNAKVREGQQETLRQVIASGQKLDETTLKLMVKAPNSPEMDLRAGVISLMMGLGFCAAGGISQLNGFEDGFGTVLILIGIVLAFTGAGQLLSWRLRRPAPPAQPQ
;
A
#
# COMPACT_ATOMS: atom_id res chain seq x y z
N MET A 1 11.49 -18.16 -30.82
CA MET A 1 11.41 -17.21 -29.68
C MET A 1 11.05 -18.02 -28.43
N GLU A 2 11.97 -18.86 -27.96
CA GLU A 2 11.65 -19.92 -26.97
C GLU A 2 11.86 -19.47 -25.51
N ASN A 3 12.58 -18.36 -25.29
CA ASN A 3 13.00 -17.93 -23.95
C ASN A 3 12.09 -16.86 -23.31
N ALA A 4 11.05 -16.40 -24.02
CA ALA A 4 10.17 -15.35 -23.52
C ALA A 4 9.37 -15.82 -22.29
N GLY A 5 8.94 -17.08 -22.28
CA GLY A 5 8.20 -17.67 -21.15
C GLY A 5 9.02 -17.72 -19.85
N GLU A 6 10.34 -17.94 -19.94
CA GLU A 6 11.22 -17.94 -18.76
C GLU A 6 11.49 -16.52 -18.21
N LEU A 7 11.43 -15.50 -19.06
CA LEU A 7 11.72 -14.11 -18.69
C LEU A 7 10.54 -13.40 -18.01
N VAL A 8 9.31 -13.88 -18.26
CA VAL A 8 8.06 -13.37 -17.64
C VAL A 8 8.14 -13.33 -16.11
N PRO A 9 8.48 -14.43 -15.39
CA PRO A 9 8.57 -14.38 -13.93
C PRO A 9 9.63 -13.40 -13.42
N PHE A 10 10.79 -13.30 -14.08
CA PHE A 10 11.85 -12.35 -13.68
C PHE A 10 11.38 -10.89 -13.81
N MET A 11 10.73 -10.53 -14.92
CA MET A 11 10.18 -9.19 -15.11
C MET A 11 9.08 -8.88 -14.08
N LEU A 12 8.29 -9.88 -13.72
CA LEU A 12 7.21 -9.73 -12.73
C LEU A 12 7.78 -9.45 -11.33
N PHE A 13 8.77 -10.23 -10.88
CA PHE A 13 9.48 -9.97 -9.62
C PHE A 13 10.21 -8.62 -9.63
N PHE A 14 10.78 -8.23 -10.77
CA PHE A 14 11.42 -6.93 -10.92
C PHE A 14 10.42 -5.78 -10.77
N CYS A 15 9.27 -5.82 -11.44
CA CYS A 15 8.22 -4.81 -11.31
C CYS A 15 7.70 -4.68 -9.87
N ILE A 16 7.48 -5.81 -9.17
CA ILE A 16 7.08 -5.80 -7.76
C ILE A 16 8.17 -5.14 -6.91
N THR A 17 9.43 -5.53 -7.12
CA THR A 17 10.58 -5.01 -6.36
C THR A 17 10.72 -3.50 -6.54
N VAL A 18 10.63 -3.02 -7.79
CA VAL A 18 10.67 -1.59 -8.10
C VAL A 18 9.49 -0.85 -7.47
N GLY A 19 8.28 -1.41 -7.50
CA GLY A 19 7.10 -0.80 -6.87
C GLY A 19 7.23 -0.67 -5.35
N VAL A 20 7.76 -1.70 -4.69
CA VAL A 20 8.04 -1.68 -3.25
C VAL A 20 9.14 -0.67 -2.92
N LEU A 21 10.25 -0.68 -3.66
CA LEU A 21 11.35 0.27 -3.47
C LEU A 21 10.92 1.73 -3.71
N ALA A 22 10.10 2.00 -4.72
CA ALA A 22 9.55 3.32 -4.98
C ALA A 22 8.68 3.81 -3.82
N THR A 23 7.84 2.93 -3.26
CA THR A 23 7.01 3.25 -2.09
C THR A 23 7.86 3.53 -0.85
N LEU A 24 8.88 2.70 -0.59
CA LEU A 24 9.82 2.90 0.51
C LEU A 24 10.59 4.22 0.36
N TYR A 25 11.05 4.53 -0.85
CA TYR A 25 11.74 5.77 -1.17
C TYR A 25 10.83 6.98 -0.96
N TRP A 26 9.58 6.94 -1.44
CA TRP A 26 8.64 8.05 -1.25
C TRP A 26 8.31 8.26 0.22
N ASN A 27 8.09 7.18 0.98
CA ASN A 27 7.89 7.26 2.43
C ASN A 27 9.13 7.82 3.16
N ALA A 28 10.33 7.45 2.75
CA ALA A 28 11.57 8.01 3.30
C ALA A 28 11.67 9.51 3.01
N LYS A 29 11.41 9.93 1.76
CA LYS A 29 11.45 11.33 1.34
C LYS A 29 10.41 12.20 2.06
N VAL A 30 9.20 11.68 2.29
CA VAL A 30 8.16 12.38 3.07
C VAL A 30 8.61 12.60 4.51
N ARG A 31 9.27 11.60 5.12
CA ARG A 31 9.82 11.72 6.48
C ARG A 31 10.94 12.76 6.57
N GLU A 32 11.81 12.83 5.57
CA GLU A 32 12.85 13.85 5.49
C GLU A 32 12.24 15.27 5.40
N GLY A 33 11.22 15.46 4.57
CA GLY A 33 10.51 16.74 4.47
C GLY A 33 9.86 17.17 5.79
N GLN A 34 9.26 16.24 6.53
CA GLN A 34 8.68 16.50 7.84
C GLN A 34 9.73 16.93 8.89
N GLN A 35 10.92 16.32 8.86
CA GLN A 35 12.01 16.70 9.76
C GLN A 35 12.53 18.11 9.49
N GLU A 36 12.59 18.52 8.23
CA GLU A 36 13.06 19.86 7.86
C GLU A 36 12.04 20.95 8.26
N THR A 37 10.74 20.69 8.08
CA THR A 37 9.68 21.59 8.58
C THR A 37 9.73 21.71 10.11
N LEU A 38 9.95 20.60 10.84
CA LEU A 38 10.12 20.64 12.29
C LEU A 38 11.34 21.48 12.71
N ARG A 39 12.47 21.35 12.00
CA ARG A 39 13.66 22.17 12.25
C ARG A 39 13.37 23.66 12.04
N GLN A 40 12.64 24.02 11.00
CA GLN A 40 12.26 25.41 10.74
C GLN A 40 11.31 25.96 11.80
N VAL A 41 10.32 25.19 12.27
CA VAL A 41 9.38 25.65 13.31
C VAL A 41 10.07 25.77 14.68
N ILE A 42 11.01 24.87 15.01
CA ILE A 42 11.85 25.00 16.21
C ILE A 42 12.75 26.25 16.11
N ALA A 43 13.36 26.49 14.94
CA ALA A 43 14.24 27.64 14.71
C ALA A 43 13.49 28.99 14.72
N SER A 44 12.20 29.00 14.40
CA SER A 44 11.34 30.20 14.48
C SER A 44 10.80 30.49 15.88
N GLY A 45 11.23 29.72 16.90
CA GLY A 45 10.95 30.01 18.32
C GLY A 45 9.51 29.74 18.75
N GLN A 46 8.70 29.15 17.87
CA GLN A 46 7.32 28.80 18.17
C GLN A 46 7.32 27.60 19.14
N LYS A 47 6.76 27.79 20.35
CA LYS A 47 6.58 26.70 21.32
C LYS A 47 5.57 25.71 20.75
N LEU A 48 6.06 24.71 20.03
CA LEU A 48 5.25 23.59 19.57
C LEU A 48 4.74 22.84 20.81
N ASP A 49 3.42 22.84 20.98
CA ASP A 49 2.75 21.99 21.96
C ASP A 49 3.14 20.52 21.70
N GLU A 50 3.52 19.78 22.75
CA GLU A 50 4.09 18.42 22.66
C GLU A 50 3.18 17.44 21.89
N THR A 51 1.87 17.69 21.92
CA THR A 51 0.85 16.94 21.18
C THR A 51 0.98 17.11 19.65
N THR A 52 1.26 18.33 19.19
CA THR A 52 1.42 18.65 17.75
C THR A 52 2.74 18.12 17.21
N LEU A 53 3.79 18.18 18.03
CA LEU A 53 5.10 17.60 17.71
C LEU A 53 5.01 16.08 17.50
N LYS A 54 4.27 15.38 18.38
CA LYS A 54 4.04 13.93 18.26
C LYS A 54 3.23 13.56 17.02
N LEU A 55 2.25 14.37 16.63
CA LEU A 55 1.44 14.16 15.43
C LEU A 55 2.20 14.46 14.14
N MET A 56 3.19 15.36 14.15
CA MET A 56 4.03 15.65 12.97
C MET A 56 5.19 14.67 12.78
N VAL A 57 5.88 14.28 13.86
CA VAL A 57 7.01 13.31 13.82
C VAL A 57 6.53 11.89 13.48
N LYS A 58 5.30 11.58 13.91
CA LYS A 58 4.65 10.31 13.70
C LYS A 58 3.22 10.62 13.28
N ALA A 59 3.03 11.21 12.11
CA ALA A 59 1.70 11.24 11.49
C ALA A 59 1.32 9.77 11.28
N PRO A 60 0.51 9.16 12.18
CA PRO A 60 0.15 7.77 11.99
C PRO A 60 -0.78 7.81 10.78
N ASN A 61 -0.58 6.92 9.80
CA ASN A 61 -1.65 6.70 8.82
C ASN A 61 -2.96 6.55 9.59
N SER A 62 -3.95 7.40 9.26
CA SER A 62 -5.23 7.31 9.94
C SER A 62 -5.80 5.92 9.67
N PRO A 63 -6.45 5.28 10.66
CA PRO A 63 -7.09 3.99 10.44
C PRO A 63 -8.06 4.02 9.24
N GLU A 64 -8.69 5.17 8.98
CA GLU A 64 -9.58 5.39 7.83
C GLU A 64 -8.83 5.38 6.49
N MET A 65 -7.61 5.89 6.44
CA MET A 65 -6.78 5.87 5.24
C MET A 65 -6.30 4.44 4.92
N ASP A 66 -5.92 3.67 5.94
CA ASP A 66 -5.58 2.25 5.80
C ASP A 66 -6.81 1.44 5.34
N LEU A 67 -8.00 1.71 5.89
CA LEU A 67 -9.26 1.09 5.44
C LEU A 67 -9.56 1.40 3.97
N ARG A 68 -9.49 2.67 3.58
CA ARG A 68 -9.78 3.09 2.20
C ARG A 68 -8.78 2.48 1.21
N ALA A 69 -7.50 2.57 1.51
CA ALA A 69 -6.46 1.99 0.67
C ALA A 69 -6.62 0.46 0.57
N GLY A 70 -6.92 -0.19 1.70
CA GLY A 70 -7.10 -1.64 1.77
C GLY A 70 -8.28 -2.14 0.94
N VAL A 71 -9.43 -1.48 1.03
CA VAL A 71 -10.63 -1.82 0.23
C VAL A 71 -10.37 -1.59 -1.26
N ILE A 72 -9.77 -0.46 -1.64
CA ILE A 72 -9.47 -0.16 -3.04
C ILE A 72 -8.51 -1.20 -3.61
N SER A 73 -7.39 -1.47 -2.93
CA SER A 73 -6.40 -2.44 -3.37
C SER A 73 -6.98 -3.85 -3.46
N LEU A 74 -7.83 -4.25 -2.51
CA LEU A 74 -8.46 -5.57 -2.52
C LEU A 74 -9.46 -5.73 -3.67
N MET A 75 -10.29 -4.72 -3.93
CA MET A 75 -11.23 -4.74 -5.06
C MET A 75 -10.51 -4.71 -6.41
N MET A 76 -9.45 -3.92 -6.52
CA MET A 76 -8.62 -3.89 -7.72
C MET A 76 -7.96 -5.25 -7.95
N GLY A 77 -7.47 -5.89 -6.89
CA GLY A 77 -6.90 -7.24 -6.94
C GLY A 77 -7.89 -8.29 -7.43
N LEU A 78 -9.10 -8.30 -6.87
CA LEU A 78 -10.18 -9.18 -7.31
C LEU A 78 -10.57 -8.93 -8.77
N GLY A 79 -10.63 -7.67 -9.21
CA GLY A 79 -10.91 -7.30 -10.59
C GLY A 79 -9.87 -7.85 -11.57
N PHE A 80 -8.58 -7.76 -11.23
CA PHE A 80 -7.50 -8.33 -12.03
C PHE A 80 -7.51 -9.86 -12.06
N CYS A 81 -7.80 -10.52 -10.93
CA CYS A 81 -8.00 -11.97 -10.89
C CYS A 81 -9.18 -12.42 -11.76
N ALA A 82 -10.31 -11.71 -11.69
CA ALA A 82 -11.48 -12.02 -12.51
C ALA A 82 -11.20 -11.80 -14.01
N ALA A 83 -10.55 -10.70 -14.36
CA ALA A 83 -10.15 -10.42 -15.75
C ALA A 83 -9.19 -11.48 -16.29
N GLY A 84 -8.20 -11.90 -15.48
CA GLY A 84 -7.27 -12.94 -15.88
C GLY A 84 -7.92 -14.34 -15.99
N GLY A 85 -8.86 -14.67 -15.10
CA GLY A 85 -9.66 -15.89 -15.20
C GLY A 85 -10.55 -15.92 -16.45
N ILE A 86 -11.22 -14.81 -16.75
CA ILE A 86 -12.01 -14.65 -17.99
C ILE A 86 -11.11 -14.73 -19.22
N SER A 87 -9.91 -14.16 -19.17
CA SER A 87 -8.91 -14.24 -20.24
C SER A 87 -8.50 -15.69 -20.52
N GLN A 88 -8.23 -16.50 -19.49
CA GLN A 88 -7.90 -17.92 -19.65
C GLN A 88 -9.08 -18.73 -20.21
N LEU A 89 -10.31 -18.45 -19.77
CA LEU A 89 -11.51 -19.16 -20.25
C LEU A 89 -11.84 -18.86 -21.72
N ASN A 90 -11.53 -17.65 -22.19
CA ASN A 90 -11.77 -17.24 -23.57
C ASN A 90 -10.61 -17.58 -24.54
N GLY A 91 -9.56 -18.25 -24.06
CA GLY A 91 -8.42 -18.64 -24.90
C GLY A 91 -7.59 -17.46 -25.41
N PHE A 92 -7.60 -16.33 -24.71
CA PHE A 92 -6.62 -15.28 -24.95
C PHE A 92 -5.22 -15.81 -24.60
N GLU A 93 -4.20 -15.27 -25.28
CA GLU A 93 -2.78 -15.63 -25.16
C GLU A 93 -2.38 -16.23 -23.80
N ASP A 94 -1.83 -17.45 -23.82
CA ASP A 94 -1.65 -18.32 -22.63
C ASP A 94 -0.86 -17.68 -21.47
N GLY A 95 -0.13 -16.58 -21.71
CA GLY A 95 0.58 -15.82 -20.67
C GLY A 95 -0.20 -14.64 -20.08
N PHE A 96 -1.12 -14.03 -20.84
CA PHE A 96 -1.75 -12.77 -20.44
C PHE A 96 -2.70 -12.96 -19.25
N GLY A 97 -3.53 -14.00 -19.27
CA GLY A 97 -4.44 -14.30 -18.18
C GLY A 97 -3.71 -14.61 -16.86
N THR A 98 -2.60 -15.35 -16.93
CA THR A 98 -1.77 -15.66 -15.77
C THR A 98 -1.12 -14.41 -15.18
N VAL A 99 -0.60 -13.49 -16.01
CA VAL A 99 -0.03 -12.22 -15.53
C VAL A 99 -1.08 -11.37 -14.81
N LEU A 100 -2.29 -11.27 -15.37
CA LEU A 100 -3.38 -10.53 -14.72
C LEU A 100 -3.79 -11.13 -13.37
N ILE A 101 -3.86 -12.46 -13.28
CA ILE A 101 -4.14 -13.16 -12.01
C ILE A 101 -3.04 -12.84 -10.98
N LEU A 102 -1.77 -12.89 -11.36
CA LEU A 102 -0.65 -12.62 -10.45
C LEU A 102 -0.68 -11.16 -9.94
N ILE A 103 -0.92 -10.18 -10.81
CA ILE A 103 -1.10 -8.78 -10.41
C ILE A 103 -2.27 -8.65 -9.44
N GLY A 104 -3.38 -9.35 -9.73
CA GLY A 104 -4.56 -9.38 -8.89
C GLY A 104 -4.29 -9.92 -7.50
N ILE A 105 -3.53 -11.01 -7.40
CA ILE A 105 -3.12 -11.62 -6.13
C ILE A 105 -2.29 -10.63 -5.30
N VAL A 106 -1.28 -9.99 -5.88
CA VAL A 106 -0.41 -9.04 -5.16
C VAL A 106 -1.24 -7.86 -4.60
N LEU A 107 -2.15 -7.30 -5.40
CA LEU A 107 -3.03 -6.21 -4.97
C LEU A 107 -4.02 -6.67 -3.90
N ALA A 108 -4.56 -7.88 -4.00
CA ALA A 108 -5.45 -8.46 -3.01
C ALA A 108 -4.74 -8.66 -1.66
N PHE A 109 -3.52 -9.20 -1.66
CA PHE A 109 -2.71 -9.37 -0.44
C PHE A 109 -2.30 -8.03 0.18
N THR A 110 -1.93 -7.05 -0.65
CA THR A 110 -1.62 -5.70 -0.18
C THR A 110 -2.85 -5.07 0.49
N GLY A 111 -4.02 -5.20 -0.13
CA GLY A 111 -5.28 -4.71 0.44
C GLY A 111 -5.68 -5.42 1.73
N ALA A 112 -5.50 -6.74 1.79
CA ALA A 112 -5.73 -7.54 3.00
C ALA A 112 -4.81 -7.12 4.15
N GLY A 113 -3.54 -6.80 3.87
CA GLY A 113 -2.59 -6.28 4.86
C GLY A 113 -3.03 -4.95 5.46
N GLN A 114 -3.52 -4.02 4.63
CA GLN A 114 -4.05 -2.73 5.07
C GLN A 114 -5.38 -2.87 5.84
N LEU A 115 -6.23 -3.83 5.45
CA LEU A 115 -7.44 -4.16 6.22
C LEU A 115 -7.11 -4.78 7.59
N LEU A 116 -6.08 -5.62 7.65
CA LEU A 116 -5.59 -6.19 8.90
C LEU A 116 -4.99 -5.10 9.79
N SER A 117 -4.17 -4.20 9.23
CA SER A 117 -3.61 -3.07 9.98
C SER A 117 -4.71 -2.18 10.56
N TRP A 118 -5.75 -1.90 9.78
CA TRP A 118 -6.93 -1.19 10.27
C TRP A 118 -7.63 -1.94 11.41
N ARG A 119 -7.88 -3.25 11.25
CA ARG A 119 -8.58 -4.05 12.27
C ARG A 119 -7.83 -4.06 13.60
N LEU A 120 -6.50 -4.16 13.57
CA LEU A 120 -5.65 -4.16 14.76
C LEU A 120 -5.52 -2.78 15.41
N ARG A 121 -5.75 -1.70 14.66
CA ARG A 121 -5.66 -0.31 15.12
C ARG A 121 -6.98 0.28 15.62
N ARG A 122 -8.09 -0.47 15.58
CA ARG A 122 -9.37 -0.02 16.13
C ARG A 122 -9.25 0.15 17.66
N PRO A 123 -9.43 1.36 18.22
CA PRO A 123 -9.54 1.52 19.66
C PRO A 123 -10.83 0.85 20.16
N ALA A 124 -10.78 0.26 21.36
CA ALA A 124 -11.95 -0.35 21.99
C ALA A 124 -13.07 0.71 22.16
N PRO A 125 -14.35 0.33 22.02
CA PRO A 125 -15.46 1.26 22.29
C PRO A 125 -15.32 1.85 23.70
N PRO A 126 -15.52 3.16 23.90
CA PRO A 126 -15.53 3.71 25.25
C PRO A 126 -16.62 2.98 26.04
N ALA A 127 -16.23 2.41 27.19
CA ALA A 127 -17.17 1.77 28.10
C ALA A 127 -18.24 2.81 28.44
N GLN A 128 -19.50 2.49 28.12
CA GLN A 128 -20.63 3.35 28.45
C GLN A 128 -20.63 3.54 29.98
N PRO A 129 -20.59 4.79 30.49
CA PRO A 129 -20.85 5.04 31.90
C PRO A 129 -22.28 4.58 32.18
N GLN A 130 -22.40 3.64 33.12
CA GLN A 130 -23.66 3.11 33.65
C GLN A 130 -24.47 4.20 34.35
#